data_AF-A0A822FN13-F1
#
_entry.id   AF-A0A822FN13-F1
#
_cell.length_a   1.000
_cell.length_b   1.000
_cell.length_c   1.000
_cell.angle_alpha   90.00
_cell.angle_beta   90.00
_cell.angle_gamma   90.00
#
_symmetry.space_group_name_H-M   'P 1'
#
loop_
_entity.id
_entity.type
_entity.pdbx_description
1 polymer ?
#
loop_
_entity_poly.entity_id
_entity_poly.type
_entity_poly.pdbx_seq_one_letter_code
_entity_poly.pdbx_strand_id
1 'polypeptide(L)' 'ETICIVLADDTCQNDRIRMNRVVRNNLRVRSGDIVSIQGCQDVKYGKRIHVLPIDDTVEGITGNLFEVYLKPYFVEAYRP' A
#
# COMPACT_ATOMS: atom_id res chain seq x y z
N GLU A 1 -0.71 3.64 11.21
CA GLU A 1 0.64 3.65 10.60
C GLU A 1 0.61 2.87 9.31
N THR A 2 1.50 3.16 8.36
CA THR A 2 1.57 2.48 7.05
C THR A 2 3.03 2.51 6.58
N ILE A 3 3.53 1.38 6.10
CA ILE A 3 4.88 1.27 5.55
C ILE A 3 4.80 1.51 4.04
N CYS A 4 5.70 2.31 3.51
CA CYS A 4 5.76 2.67 2.09
C CYS A 4 7.22 2.74 1.64
N ILE A 5 7.43 2.57 0.33
CA ILE A 5 8.71 2.87 -0.32
C ILE A 5 8.69 4.34 -0.73
N VAL A 6 9.72 5.09 -0.36
CA VAL A 6 9.88 6.50 -0.72
C VAL A 6 10.70 6.59 -2.01
N LEU A 7 10.20 7.34 -2.98
CA LEU A 7 10.87 7.62 -4.26
C LEU A 7 11.09 9.12 -4.40
N ALA A 8 12.23 9.52 -4.97
CA ALA A 8 12.48 10.91 -5.32
C ALA A 8 11.60 11.34 -6.50
N ASP A 9 11.04 12.55 -6.42
CA ASP A 9 10.23 13.16 -7.46
C ASP A 9 10.53 14.65 -7.51
N ASP A 10 11.22 15.07 -8.58
CA ASP A 10 11.65 16.47 -8.78
C ASP A 10 10.47 17.44 -8.97
N THR A 11 9.27 16.92 -9.24
CA THR A 11 8.04 17.72 -9.37
C THR A 11 7.31 17.91 -8.03
N CYS A 12 7.80 17.29 -6.95
CA CYS A 12 7.24 17.43 -5.61
C CYS A 12 7.96 18.55 -4.85
N GLN A 13 7.18 19.39 -4.15
CA GLN A 13 7.76 20.42 -3.28
C GLN A 13 8.39 19.78 -2.04
N ASN A 14 9.47 20.39 -1.54
CA ASN A 14 10.24 19.85 -0.40
C ASN A 14 9.44 19.71 0.90
N ASP A 15 8.37 20.50 1.07
CA ASP A 15 7.48 20.50 2.23
C ASP A 15 6.25 19.59 2.04
N ARG A 16 6.18 18.83 0.93
CA ARG A 16 5.03 17.98 0.60
C ARG A 16 5.44 16.54 0.34
N ILE A 17 4.48 15.65 0.55
CA ILE A 17 4.58 14.24 0.17
C ILE A 17 3.41 13.87 -0.74
N ARG A 18 3.70 13.17 -1.84
CA ARG A 18 2.69 12.59 -2.73
C ARG A 18 2.42 11.14 -2.32
N MET A 19 1.14 10.81 -2.21
CA MET A 19 0.69 9.44 -1.94
C MET A 19 -0.68 9.22 -2.59
N ASN A 20 -0.96 7.98 -2.97
CA ASN A 20 -2.23 7.65 -3.64
C ASN A 20 -3.41 7.66 -2.66
N ARG A 21 -4.62 7.45 -3.19
CA ARG A 21 -5.85 7.39 -2.38
C ARG A 21 -5.82 6.24 -1.35
N VAL A 22 -5.23 5.10 -1.70
CA VAL A 22 -5.19 3.91 -0.82
C VAL A 22 -4.37 4.20 0.44
N VAL A 23 -3.17 4.77 0.30
CA VAL A 23 -2.30 5.12 1.44
C VAL A 23 -2.96 6.18 2.33
N ARG A 24 -3.62 7.18 1.74
CA ARG A 24 -4.36 8.20 2.52
C ARG A 24 -5.50 7.59 3.33
N ASN A 25 -6.26 6.66 2.74
CA ASN A 25 -7.32 5.95 3.43
C ASN A 25 -6.77 5.10 4.59
N ASN A 26 -5.64 4.41 4.40
CA ASN A 26 -4.99 3.62 5.45
C ASN A 26 -4.53 4.49 6.64
N LEU A 27 -4.02 5.70 6.36
CA LEU A 27 -3.60 6.67 7.38
C LEU A 27 -4.76 7.51 7.95
N ARG A 28 -5.95 7.45 7.34
CA ARG A 28 -7.12 8.27 7.66
C ARG A 28 -6.88 9.78 7.52
N VAL A 29 -6.16 10.19 6.48
CA VAL A 29 -5.81 11.59 6.20
C VAL A 29 -6.45 12.10 4.91
N ARG A 30 -6.57 13.42 4.79
CA ARG A 30 -7.05 14.16 3.60
C ARG A 30 -5.93 14.98 2.97
N SER A 31 -6.17 15.52 1.78
CA SER A 31 -5.22 16.45 1.16
C SER A 31 -5.07 17.70 2.04
N GLY A 32 -3.84 18.04 2.38
CA GLY A 32 -3.52 19.19 3.24
C GLY A 32 -3.27 18.83 4.70
N ASP A 33 -3.58 17.60 5.12
CA ASP A 33 -3.24 17.13 6.47
C ASP A 33 -1.72 16.94 6.60
N ILE A 34 -1.22 17.12 7.81
CA ILE A 34 0.19 16.96 8.15
C ILE A 34 0.45 15.52 8.59
N VAL A 35 1.52 14.92 8.06
CA VAL A 35 1.95 13.56 8.41
C VAL A 35 3.44 13.57 8.80
N SER A 36 3.83 12.67 9.69
CA SER A 36 5.22 12.43 10.06
C SER A 36 5.78 11.23 9.30
N ILE A 37 7.02 11.34 8.79
CA ILE A 37 7.72 10.26 8.09
C ILE A 37 8.93 9.86 8.94
N GLN A 38 9.14 8.55 9.09
CA GLN A 38 10.28 7.99 9.82
C GLN A 38 10.87 6.84 9.00
N GLY A 39 12.20 6.70 9.03
CA GLY A 39 12.87 5.57 8.41
C GLY A 39 12.56 4.27 9.14
N CYS A 40 12.20 3.21 8.40
CA CYS A 40 11.91 1.89 8.94
C CYS A 40 12.92 0.88 8.39
N GLN A 41 14.07 0.75 9.06
CA GLN A 41 15.19 -0.08 8.58
C GLN A 41 15.06 -1.56 8.97
N ASP A 42 14.27 -1.88 9.99
CA ASP A 42 14.15 -3.23 10.56
C ASP A 42 12.98 -4.06 9.98
N VAL A 43 12.53 -3.73 8.76
CA VAL A 43 11.44 -4.47 8.11
C VAL A 43 11.94 -5.84 7.66
N LYS A 44 11.44 -6.90 8.30
CA LYS A 44 11.78 -8.29 7.98
C LYS A 44 10.83 -8.87 6.94
N TYR A 45 11.31 -9.85 6.17
CA TYR A 45 10.47 -10.61 5.26
C TYR A 45 9.36 -11.35 6.02
N GLY A 46 8.12 -11.14 5.58
CA GLY A 46 6.96 -11.85 6.10
C GLY A 46 7.03 -13.34 5.73
N LYS A 47 6.82 -14.21 6.72
CA LYS A 47 6.72 -15.67 6.46
C LYS A 47 5.37 -16.07 5.85
N ARG A 48 4.30 -15.38 6.25
CA ARG A 48 2.93 -15.57 5.78
C ARG A 48 2.10 -14.34 6.07
N ILE A 49 1.14 -14.04 5.20
CA ILE A 49 0.11 -13.02 5.41
C ILE A 49 -1.26 -13.63 5.17
N HIS A 50 -2.29 -13.07 5.81
CA HIS A 50 -3.67 -13.46 5.59
C HIS A 50 -4.47 -12.21 5.20
N VAL A 51 -5.08 -12.24 4.02
CA VAL A 51 -5.85 -11.14 3.45
C VAL A 51 -7.23 -11.64 3.07
N LEU A 52 -8.26 -10.84 3.38
CA LEU A 52 -9.63 -11.13 3.02
C LEU A 52 -10.12 -10.06 2.03
N PRO A 53 -10.90 -10.44 1.01
CA PRO A 53 -11.59 -9.47 0.20
C PRO A 53 -12.66 -8.74 1.00
N ILE A 54 -13.06 -7.57 0.50
CA ILE A 54 -14.26 -6.89 0.98
C ILE A 54 -15.47 -7.55 0.30
N ASP A 55 -16.51 -7.79 1.07
CA ASP A 55 -17.72 -8.51 0.64
C ASP A 55 -18.33 -7.95 -0.66
N ASP A 56 -18.45 -6.64 -0.76
CA ASP A 56 -19.00 -5.94 -1.92
C ASP A 56 -18.11 -5.98 -3.18
N THR A 57 -16.82 -6.32 -3.04
CA THR A 57 -15.87 -6.36 -4.17
C THR A 57 -15.78 -7.72 -4.87
N VAL A 58 -16.38 -8.76 -4.30
CA VAL A 58 -16.25 -10.15 -4.81
C VAL A 58 -17.51 -10.70 -5.46
N GLU A 59 -18.59 -9.91 -5.51
CA GLU A 59 -19.80 -10.29 -6.20
C GLU A 59 -19.52 -10.53 -7.70
N GLY A 60 -19.84 -11.74 -8.17
CA GLY A 60 -19.63 -12.15 -9.55
C GLY A 60 -18.18 -12.53 -9.93
N ILE A 61 -17.23 -12.50 -8.99
CA ILE A 61 -15.88 -13.00 -9.24
C ILE A 61 -15.89 -14.53 -9.20
N THR A 62 -15.50 -15.15 -10.31
CA THR A 62 -15.31 -16.61 -10.41
C THR A 62 -13.83 -16.95 -10.45
N GLY A 63 -13.43 -18.02 -9.76
CA GLY A 63 -12.06 -18.54 -9.78
C GLY A 63 -11.26 -18.23 -8.52
N ASN A 64 -9.95 -18.49 -8.59
CA ASN A 64 -9.05 -18.37 -7.44
C ASN A 64 -8.52 -16.92 -7.32
N LEU A 65 -8.91 -16.21 -6.25
CA LEU A 65 -8.49 -14.83 -5.99
C LEU A 65 -6.97 -14.66 -5.90
N PHE A 66 -6.27 -15.69 -5.40
CA PHE A 66 -4.83 -15.65 -5.28
C PHE A 66 -4.14 -15.63 -6.65
N GLU A 67 -4.48 -16.55 -7.55
CA GLU A 67 -3.87 -16.61 -8.88
C GLU A 67 -4.21 -15.39 -9.75
N VAL A 68 -5.45 -14.90 -9.67
CA VAL A 68 -5.93 -13.82 -10.55
C VAL A 68 -5.53 -12.43 -10.04
N TYR A 69 -5.53 -12.18 -8.73
CA TYR A 69 -5.33 -10.84 -8.16
C TYR A 69 -4.08 -10.73 -7.28
N LEU A 70 -3.91 -11.63 -6.30
CA LEU A 70 -2.86 -11.46 -5.30
C LEU A 70 -1.47 -11.75 -5.86
N LYS A 71 -1.31 -12.84 -6.61
CA LYS A 71 -0.06 -13.24 -7.23
C LYS A 71 0.50 -12.17 -8.16
N PRO A 72 -0.22 -11.67 -9.18
CA PRO A 72 0.31 -10.59 -10.02
C PRO A 72 0.56 -9.28 -9.26
N TYR A 73 -0.13 -9.05 -8.14
CA TYR A 73 0.08 -7.85 -7.32
C TYR A 73 1.35 -7.91 -6.45
N PHE A 74 1.71 -9.10 -5.95
CA PHE A 74 2.81 -9.29 -4.99
C PHE A 74 4.09 -9.90 -5.59
N VAL A 75 4.00 -10.67 -6.67
CA VAL A 75 5.16 -11.34 -7.27
C VAL A 75 6.19 -10.30 -7.72
N GLU A 76 7.44 -10.49 -7.27
CA GLU A 76 8.62 -9.66 -7.57
C GLU A 76 8.51 -8.16 -7.20
N ALA A 77 7.42 -7.74 -6.57
CA ALA A 77 7.18 -6.35 -6.23
C ALA A 77 7.72 -5.95 -4.84
N TYR A 78 8.13 -6.93 -4.01
CA TYR A 78 8.66 -6.73 -2.65
C TYR A 78 7.88 -5.67 -1.84
N ARG A 79 6.55 -5.71 -1.95
CA ARG A 79 5.68 -4.73 -1.30
C ARG A 79 5.72 -4.96 0.22
N PRO A 80 5.97 -3.90 1.01
CA PRO A 80 5.91 -3.97 2.47
C PRO A 80 4.48 -4.13 3.00
#